data_AF-A0A503E5R7-F1
#
_entry.id   AF-A0A503E5R7-F1
#
_cell.length_a   1.000
_cell.length_b   1.000
_cell.length_c   1.000
_cell.angle_alpha   90.00
_cell.angle_beta   90.00
_cell.angle_gamma   90.00
#
_symmetry.space_group_name_H-M   'P 1'
#
loop_
_entity.id
_entity.type
_entity.pdbx_description
1 polymer ?
#
loop_
_entity_poly.entity_id
_entity_poly.type
_entity_poly.pdbx_seq_one_letter_code
_entity_poly.pdbx_strand_id
1 'polypeptide(L)'
;MTADNNAAELRTSTVVKLPNGRFAPGNPGRIPGSKNKISNEAMSAIKDMKDAAIEQLRSKLERGDWDAITFILERILPKGRSVELEDTSPTSIAKALAEGHLTPDETRSIATALKSLQDVTELAEIRAKLDELEKLLSDGVAR
;
A
#
# COMPACT_ATOMS: atom_id res chain seq x y z
N MET A 1 50.38 -24.61 -1.43
CA MET A 1 49.82 -25.37 -0.28
C MET A 1 49.07 -24.35 0.57
N THR A 2 47.74 -24.29 0.69
CA THR A 2 46.63 -25.23 0.43
C THR A 2 45.37 -24.37 0.41
N ALA A 3 44.71 -24.27 -0.75
CA ALA A 3 43.37 -24.81 -1.00
C ALA A 3 42.22 -23.96 -0.43
N ASP A 4 41.66 -23.13 -1.32
CA ASP A 4 40.29 -22.62 -1.26
C ASP A 4 39.31 -23.78 -1.06
N ASN A 5 38.74 -23.93 0.13
CA ASN A 5 37.66 -24.88 0.38
C ASN A 5 36.32 -24.15 0.34
N ASN A 6 35.93 -23.82 -0.89
CA ASN A 6 34.59 -23.40 -1.27
C ASN A 6 33.66 -24.63 -1.21
N ALA A 7 33.23 -25.01 0.01
CA ALA A 7 32.24 -26.06 0.20
C ALA A 7 30.85 -25.46 -0.05
N ALA A 8 30.45 -25.43 -1.32
CA ALA A 8 29.07 -25.26 -1.71
C ALA A 8 28.25 -26.38 -1.05
N GLU A 9 27.58 -26.05 0.06
CA GLU A 9 26.59 -26.92 0.70
C GLU A 9 25.53 -27.29 -0.33
N LEU A 10 25.62 -28.52 -0.85
CA LEU A 10 24.61 -29.17 -1.66
C LEU A 10 23.31 -29.14 -0.86
N ARG A 11 22.39 -28.24 -1.22
CA ARG A 11 21.04 -28.18 -0.66
C ARG A 11 20.23 -29.36 -1.18
N THR A 12 20.51 -30.55 -0.66
CA THR A 12 19.69 -31.74 -0.90
C THR A 12 18.34 -31.50 -0.24
N SER A 13 17.28 -31.43 -1.04
CA SER A 13 15.92 -31.29 -0.49
C SER A 13 15.61 -32.51 0.39
N THR A 14 15.51 -32.32 1.69
CA THR A 14 15.14 -33.34 2.70
C THR A 14 13.70 -33.82 2.57
N VAL A 15 12.97 -33.38 1.54
CA VAL A 15 11.55 -33.70 1.36
C VAL A 15 11.40 -34.95 0.49
N VAL A 16 10.83 -35.99 1.09
CA VAL A 16 10.48 -37.25 0.41
C VAL A 16 9.43 -36.96 -0.67
N LYS A 17 9.79 -37.25 -1.92
CA LYS A 17 8.90 -37.17 -3.08
C LYS A 17 8.45 -38.57 -3.50
N LEU A 18 7.21 -38.67 -3.95
CA LEU A 18 6.71 -39.85 -4.63
C LEU A 18 7.39 -39.99 -6.00
N PRO A 19 7.42 -41.19 -6.60
CA PRO A 19 8.02 -41.44 -7.91
C PRO A 19 7.44 -40.58 -9.05
N ASN A 20 6.21 -40.07 -8.87
CA ASN A 20 5.54 -39.15 -9.79
C ASN A 20 5.89 -37.67 -9.59
N GLY A 21 6.91 -37.36 -8.77
CA GLY A 21 7.39 -36.02 -8.50
C GLY A 21 6.53 -35.20 -7.53
N ARG A 22 5.39 -35.74 -7.05
CA ARG A 22 4.56 -35.08 -6.02
C ARG A 22 5.18 -35.27 -4.63
N PHE A 23 4.92 -34.35 -3.72
CA PHE A 23 5.33 -34.52 -2.33
C PHE A 23 4.53 -35.64 -1.64
N ALA A 24 5.17 -36.38 -0.73
CA ALA A 24 4.51 -37.43 0.03
C ALA A 24 3.38 -36.86 0.92
N PRO A 25 2.29 -37.62 1.16
CA PRO A 25 1.24 -37.24 2.11
C PRO A 25 1.84 -36.93 3.49
N GLY A 26 1.48 -35.79 4.08
CA GLY A 26 2.09 -35.29 5.34
C GLY A 26 3.20 -34.26 5.13
N ASN A 27 3.68 -34.05 3.90
CA ASN A 27 4.62 -32.98 3.56
C ASN A 27 4.04 -32.14 2.41
N PRO A 28 3.07 -31.23 2.67
CA PRO A 28 2.38 -30.46 1.62
C PRO A 28 3.27 -29.42 0.90
N GLY A 29 4.60 -29.54 1.01
CA GLY A 29 5.55 -28.54 0.53
C GLY A 29 5.44 -27.25 1.32
N ARG A 30 5.87 -26.15 0.70
CA ARG A 30 5.89 -24.84 1.32
C ARG A 30 4.54 -24.13 1.12
N ILE A 31 3.97 -23.59 2.20
CA ILE A 31 2.68 -22.88 2.17
C ILE A 31 2.76 -21.71 1.17
N PRO A 32 1.78 -21.56 0.26
CA PRO A 32 1.71 -20.42 -0.65
C PRO A 32 1.83 -19.09 0.09
N GLY A 33 2.70 -18.20 -0.38
CA GLY A 33 2.92 -16.88 0.24
C GLY A 33 3.90 -16.85 1.41
N SER A 34 4.39 -18.00 1.90
CA SER A 34 5.46 -18.01 2.92
C SER A 34 6.75 -17.39 2.34
N LYS A 35 7.42 -16.52 3.10
CA LYS A 35 8.72 -15.92 2.71
C LYS A 35 9.87 -16.88 2.97
N ASN A 36 10.96 -16.72 2.21
CA ASN A 36 12.10 -17.63 2.35
C ASN A 36 12.88 -17.24 3.63
N LYS A 37 13.56 -18.20 4.25
CA LYS A 37 14.29 -17.97 5.52
C LYS A 37 15.29 -16.81 5.39
N ILE A 38 16.03 -16.77 4.28
CA ILE A 38 17.02 -15.74 3.96
C ILE A 38 16.39 -14.33 3.91
N SER A 39 15.20 -14.20 3.33
CA SER A 39 14.46 -12.95 3.23
C SER A 39 13.94 -12.51 4.59
N ASN A 40 13.51 -13.44 5.45
CA ASN A 40 13.12 -13.10 6.81
C ASN A 40 14.32 -12.65 7.65
N GLU A 41 15.46 -13.32 7.52
CA GLU A 41 16.71 -12.95 8.18
C GLU A 41 17.22 -11.59 7.72
N ALA A 42 17.22 -11.33 6.41
CA ALA A 42 17.58 -10.03 5.84
C ALA A 42 16.65 -8.92 6.35
N MET A 43 15.34 -9.16 6.41
CA MET A 43 14.39 -8.19 6.95
C MET A 43 14.59 -7.93 8.46
N SER A 44 14.94 -8.97 9.23
CA SER A 44 15.29 -8.80 10.65
C SER A 44 16.55 -7.96 10.80
N ALA A 45 17.60 -8.27 10.04
CA ALA A 45 18.85 -7.52 10.07
C ALA A 45 18.63 -6.04 9.71
N ILE A 46 17.82 -5.74 8.68
CA ILE A 46 17.47 -4.36 8.32
C ILE A 46 16.73 -3.65 9.46
N LYS A 47 15.82 -4.34 10.15
CA LYS A 47 15.07 -3.77 11.28
C LYS A 47 15.98 -3.47 12.47
N ASP A 48 16.97 -4.33 12.72
CA ASP A 48 17.93 -4.17 13.82
C ASP A 48 18.90 -3.00 13.56
N MET A 49 19.08 -2.59 12.29
CA MET A 49 19.88 -1.42 11.93
C MET A 49 19.22 -0.07 12.28
N LYS A 50 17.99 -0.05 12.83
CA LYS A 50 17.25 1.20 13.11
C LYS A 50 18.07 2.22 13.91
N ASP A 51 18.75 1.77 14.97
CA ASP A 51 19.42 2.67 15.92
C ASP A 51 20.71 3.23 15.30
N ALA A 52 21.45 2.36 14.60
CA ALA A 52 22.64 2.76 13.83
C ALA A 52 22.27 3.73 12.68
N ALA A 53 21.14 3.52 12.01
CA ALA A 53 20.67 4.41 10.95
C ALA A 53 20.29 5.80 11.49
N ILE A 54 19.63 5.87 12.66
CA ILE A 54 19.31 7.13 13.32
C ILE A 54 20.59 7.88 13.72
N GLU A 55 21.58 7.17 14.27
CA GLU A 55 22.85 7.79 14.66
C GLU A 55 23.62 8.33 13.44
N GLN A 56 23.66 7.56 12.35
CA GLN A 56 24.25 8.05 11.10
C GLN A 56 23.51 9.26 10.54
N LEU A 57 22.18 9.29 10.61
CA LEU A 57 21.38 10.42 10.17
C LEU A 57 21.69 11.68 11.00
N ARG A 58 21.75 11.55 12.33
CA ARG A 58 22.17 12.64 13.24
C ARG A 58 23.55 13.17 12.85
N SER A 59 24.51 12.26 12.67
CA SER A 59 25.88 12.62 12.33
C SER A 59 26.00 13.31 10.96
N LYS A 60 25.13 12.97 10.01
CA LYS A 60 25.05 13.66 8.70
C LYS A 60 24.46 15.07 8.82
N LEU A 61 23.42 15.25 9.63
CA LEU A 61 22.84 16.57 9.90
C LEU A 61 23.84 17.52 10.55
N GLU A 62 24.58 17.04 11.56
CA GLU A 62 25.61 17.84 12.25
C GLU A 62 26.72 18.30 11.30
N ARG A 63 26.99 17.53 10.24
CA ARG A 63 27.95 17.90 9.18
C ARG A 63 27.35 18.78 8.08
N GLY A 64 26.05 19.09 8.13
CA GLY A 64 25.38 19.91 7.12
C GLY A 64 25.12 19.20 5.79
N ASP A 65 24.97 17.86 5.79
CA ASP A 65 24.59 17.11 4.59
C ASP A 65 23.16 17.50 4.15
N TRP A 66 23.06 18.18 3.00
CA TRP A 66 21.79 18.67 2.45
C TRP A 66 20.79 17.55 2.13
N ASP A 67 21.26 16.35 1.79
CA ASP A 67 20.37 15.21 1.52
C ASP A 67 19.70 14.73 2.82
N ALA A 68 20.46 14.69 3.92
CA ALA A 68 19.94 14.33 5.23
C ALA A 68 18.94 15.37 5.78
N ILE A 69 19.23 16.66 5.56
CA ILE A 69 18.34 17.76 5.93
C ILE A 69 17.03 17.67 5.14
N THR A 70 17.11 17.51 3.82
CA THR A 70 15.94 17.39 2.94
C THR A 70 15.09 16.17 3.32
N PHE A 71 15.73 15.02 3.56
CA PHE A 71 15.04 13.80 3.99
C PHE A 71 14.21 14.00 5.26
N ILE A 72 14.73 14.75 6.24
CA ILE A 72 13.99 15.04 7.48
C ILE A 72 12.88 16.07 7.25
N LEU A 73 13.16 17.15 6.51
CA LEU A 73 12.17 18.18 6.23
C LEU A 73 10.96 17.62 5.49
N GLU A 74 11.14 16.74 4.51
CA GLU A 74 10.04 16.06 3.81
C GLU A 74 9.14 15.19 4.70
N ARG A 75 9.62 14.81 5.89
CA ARG A 75 8.90 13.93 6.83
C ARG A 75 8.24 14.73 7.96
N ILE A 76 8.86 15.83 8.37
CA ILE A 76 8.34 16.69 9.43
C ILE A 76 7.37 17.73 8.87
N LEU A 77 7.65 18.27 7.68
CA LEU A 77 6.78 19.27 7.08
C LEU A 77 5.45 18.65 6.64
N PRO A 78 4.34 19.37 6.80
CA PRO A 78 3.06 18.93 6.28
C PRO A 78 3.17 18.79 4.76
N LYS A 79 2.78 17.62 4.23
CA LYS A 79 2.86 17.31 2.79
C LYS A 79 1.90 18.11 1.92
N GLY A 80 1.02 18.87 2.54
CA GLY A 80 0.02 19.69 1.87
C GLY A 80 -0.33 20.89 2.72
N ARG A 81 -0.86 21.91 2.06
CA ARG A 81 -1.45 23.10 2.68
C ARG A 81 -2.96 22.89 2.83
N SER A 82 -3.59 23.57 3.78
CA SER A 82 -5.04 23.70 3.74
C SER A 82 -5.41 24.68 2.61
N VAL A 83 -6.32 24.26 1.74
CA VAL A 83 -6.92 25.15 0.74
C VAL A 83 -8.37 25.33 1.13
N GLU A 84 -8.80 26.58 1.27
CA GLU A 84 -10.20 26.91 1.44
C GLU A 84 -10.88 26.85 0.07
N LEU A 85 -11.95 26.05 -0.02
CA LEU A 85 -12.79 25.96 -1.21
C LEU A 85 -14.15 26.54 -0.86
N GLU A 86 -14.69 27.40 -1.72
CA GLU A 86 -16.02 28.00 -1.54
C GLU A 86 -17.12 26.94 -1.52
N ASP A 87 -16.98 25.91 -2.37
CA ASP A 87 -17.83 24.74 -2.38
C ASP A 87 -17.07 23.50 -2.91
N THR A 88 -17.70 22.32 -2.82
CA THR A 88 -17.15 21.06 -3.33
C THR A 88 -17.68 20.70 -4.72
N SER A 89 -18.23 21.66 -5.46
CA SER A 89 -18.75 21.41 -6.81
C SER A 89 -17.59 21.18 -7.79
N PRO A 90 -17.75 20.27 -8.77
CA PRO A 90 -16.74 20.07 -9.81
C PRO A 90 -16.38 21.35 -10.57
N THR A 91 -17.35 22.26 -10.73
CA THR A 91 -17.17 23.57 -11.37
C THR A 91 -16.28 24.51 -10.56
N SER A 92 -16.48 24.58 -9.24
CA SER A 92 -15.64 25.42 -8.37
C SER A 92 -14.22 24.88 -8.26
N ILE A 93 -14.06 23.56 -8.20
CA ILE A 93 -12.74 22.91 -8.21
C ILE A 93 -12.01 23.18 -9.52
N ALA A 94 -12.70 23.09 -10.66
CA ALA A 94 -12.12 23.43 -11.96
C ALA A 94 -11.70 24.90 -12.05
N LYS A 95 -12.50 25.81 -11.47
CA LYS A 95 -12.18 27.23 -11.39
C LYS A 95 -10.97 27.49 -10.49
N ALA A 96 -10.92 26.88 -9.30
CA ALA A 96 -9.79 27.00 -8.38
C ALA A 96 -8.48 26.44 -8.98
N LEU A 97 -8.56 25.41 -9.83
CA LEU A 97 -7.41 24.95 -10.62
C LEU A 97 -7.00 25.98 -11.68
N ALA A 98 -7.96 26.55 -12.41
CA ALA A 98 -7.68 27.54 -13.46
C ALA A 98 -7.08 28.84 -12.90
N GLU A 99 -7.48 29.24 -11.70
CA GLU A 99 -6.98 30.42 -10.98
C GLU A 99 -5.64 30.16 -10.26
N GLY A 100 -5.17 28.92 -10.24
CA GLY A 100 -3.91 28.53 -9.59
C GLY A 100 -4.01 28.40 -8.07
N HIS A 101 -5.22 28.41 -7.51
CA HIS A 101 -5.45 28.13 -6.08
C HIS A 101 -5.23 26.66 -5.74
N LEU A 102 -5.40 25.75 -6.70
CA LEU A 102 -5.10 24.32 -6.56
C LEU A 102 -4.01 23.88 -7.55
N THR A 103 -3.16 22.95 -7.10
CA THR A 103 -2.27 22.22 -7.98
C THR A 103 -3.02 21.08 -8.70
N PRO A 104 -2.50 20.57 -9.84
CA PRO A 104 -3.11 19.43 -10.53
C PRO A 104 -3.20 18.16 -9.67
N ASP A 105 -2.22 17.92 -8.82
CA ASP A 105 -2.22 16.75 -7.92
C ASP A 105 -3.23 16.91 -6.78
N GLU A 106 -3.32 18.10 -6.15
CA GLU A 106 -4.39 18.39 -5.18
C GLU A 106 -5.78 18.20 -5.82
N THR A 107 -5.97 18.69 -7.04
CA THR A 107 -7.23 18.56 -7.78
C THR A 107 -7.57 17.09 -8.06
N ARG A 108 -6.59 16.29 -8.47
CA ARG A 108 -6.78 14.84 -8.70
C ARG A 108 -7.20 14.12 -7.43
N SER A 109 -6.55 14.44 -6.30
CA SER A 109 -6.89 13.87 -5.00
C SER A 109 -8.32 14.22 -4.58
N ILE A 110 -8.72 15.49 -4.72
CA ILE A 110 -10.07 15.96 -4.40
C ILE A 110 -11.12 15.28 -5.30
N ALA A 111 -10.88 15.25 -6.62
CA ALA A 111 -11.81 14.64 -7.58
C ALA A 111 -12.01 13.13 -7.32
N THR A 112 -10.94 12.43 -6.94
CA THR A 112 -11.02 11.00 -6.60
C THR A 112 -11.87 10.79 -5.34
N ALA A 113 -11.66 11.62 -4.30
CA ALA A 113 -12.45 11.55 -3.08
C ALA A 113 -13.94 11.86 -3.33
N LEU A 114 -14.24 12.90 -4.13
CA LEU A 114 -15.62 13.25 -4.48
C LEU A 114 -16.31 12.15 -5.26
N LYS A 115 -15.62 11.54 -6.22
CA LYS A 115 -16.16 10.39 -6.96
C LYS A 115 -16.52 9.25 -6.00
N SER A 116 -15.64 8.89 -5.08
CA SER A 116 -15.94 7.83 -4.11
C SER A 116 -17.15 8.15 -3.23
N LEU A 117 -17.34 9.41 -2.84
CA LEU A 117 -18.53 9.82 -2.08
C LEU A 117 -19.80 9.76 -2.94
N GLN A 118 -19.74 10.21 -4.20
CA GLN A 118 -20.85 10.11 -5.16
C GLN A 118 -21.24 8.66 -5.42
N ASP A 119 -20.27 7.78 -5.68
CA ASP A 119 -20.50 6.35 -5.89
C ASP A 119 -21.24 5.73 -4.69
N VAL A 120 -20.89 6.11 -3.46
CA VAL A 120 -21.57 5.63 -2.24
C VAL A 120 -23.02 6.13 -2.18
N THR A 121 -23.28 7.40 -2.50
CA THR A 121 -24.63 7.95 -2.51
C THR A 121 -25.50 7.33 -3.60
N GLU A 122 -24.97 7.18 -4.81
CA GLU A 122 -25.67 6.56 -5.94
C GLU A 122 -26.02 5.10 -5.64
N LEU A 123 -25.10 4.34 -5.05
CA LEU A 123 -25.37 2.97 -4.61
C LEU A 123 -26.48 2.90 -3.55
N ALA A 124 -26.53 3.84 -2.62
CA ALA A 124 -27.58 3.91 -1.61
C ALA A 124 -28.95 4.22 -2.25
N GLU A 125 -29.00 5.16 -3.19
CA GLU A 125 -30.22 5.49 -3.94
C GLU A 125 -30.72 4.33 -4.80
N ILE A 126 -29.81 3.62 -5.48
CA ILE A 126 -30.16 2.44 -6.29
C ILE A 126 -30.74 1.34 -5.40
N ARG A 127 -30.17 1.10 -4.22
CA ARG A 127 -30.72 0.13 -3.25
C ARG A 127 -32.11 0.52 -2.77
N ALA A 128 -32.32 1.80 -2.42
CA ALA A 128 -33.63 2.27 -2.00
C ALA A 128 -34.70 2.09 -3.08
N LYS A 129 -34.37 2.39 -4.34
CA LYS A 129 -35.26 2.17 -5.49
C LYS A 129 -35.52 0.67 -5.74
N LEU A 130 -34.52 -0.18 -5.54
CA LEU A 130 -34.67 -1.63 -5.68
C LEU A 130 -35.61 -2.20 -4.60
N ASP A 131 -35.43 -1.80 -3.34
CA ASP A 131 -36.29 -2.21 -2.23
C ASP A 131 -37.75 -1.76 -2.44
N GLU A 132 -37.96 -0.57 -2.99
CA GLU A 132 -39.30 -0.06 -3.34
C GLU A 132 -39.94 -0.90 -4.46
N LEU A 133 -39.18 -1.22 -5.51
CA LEU A 133 -39.65 -2.09 -6.59
C LEU A 133 -39.95 -3.51 -6.10
N GLU A 134 -39.12 -4.07 -5.22
CA GLU A 134 -39.35 -5.39 -4.63
C GLU A 134 -40.63 -5.42 -3.81
N LYS A 135 -40.92 -4.39 -3.01
CA LYS A 135 -42.18 -4.25 -2.26
C LYS A 135 -43.40 -4.19 -3.19
N LEU A 136 -43.32 -3.36 -4.24
CA LEU A 136 -44.41 -3.25 -5.20
C LEU A 136 -44.67 -4.57 -5.93
N LEU A 137 -43.61 -5.33 -6.23
CA LEU A 137 -43.73 -6.63 -6.87
C LEU A 137 -44.30 -7.69 -5.91
N SER A 138 -43.86 -7.71 -4.63
CA SER A 138 -44.39 -8.64 -3.63
C SER A 138 -45.87 -8.39 -3.33
N ASP A 139 -46.27 -7.12 -3.25
CA ASP A 139 -47.66 -6.73 -3.00
C ASP A 139 -48.57 -7.02 -4.21
N GLY A 140 -48.02 -6.97 -5.42
CA GLY A 140 -48.70 -7.32 -6.66
C GLY A 140 -48.90 -8.83 -6.87
N VAL A 141 -48.01 -9.67 -6.35
CA VAL A 141 -48.10 -11.15 -6.42
C VAL A 141 -49.04 -11.74 -5.36
N ALA A 142 -49.35 -10.97 -4.30
CA ALA A 142 -50.27 -11.37 -3.23
C ALA A 142 -51.76 -11.07 -3.53
N ARG A 143 -52.09 -10.51 -4.71
CA ARG A 143 -53.46 -10.31 -5.21
C ARG A 143 -53.76 -11.26 -6.37
#